data_AF-A0A2P1QP45-F1
#
_entry.id   AF-A0A2P1QP45-F1
#
_cell.length_a   1.000
_cell.length_b   1.000
_cell.length_c   1.000
_cell.angle_alpha   90.00
_cell.angle_beta   90.00
_cell.angle_gamma   90.00
#
_symmetry.space_group_name_H-M   'P 1'
#
loop_
_entity.id
_entity.type
_entity.pdbx_description
1 polymer ?
#
loop_
_entity_poly.entity_id
_entity_poly.type
_entity_poly.pdbx_seq_one_letter_code
_entity_poly.pdbx_strand_id
1 'polypeptide(L)'
;MANKRSNELKVDLPENLYKTRADLTQAIAELGEIKRERDRVKSEVDDQISQLTTQLQTDLTPLDVKIQHIVSGIKLYVDEHKDELFPDPEYKTCKLPTGELKLRKVPASVKTRASAKLFEKILSENGLLEKFNALTTKLSGCFLRIKLELNKDQILSEPLRAMKQIKIELNEESERLYITPSEIDAEIEAVGDAA
;
A
#
# COMPACT_ATOMS: atom_id res chain seq x y z
N MET A 1 22.43 33.01 -3.21
CA MET A 1 22.55 31.62 -3.70
C MET A 1 23.21 30.81 -2.61
N ALA A 2 22.47 29.94 -1.92
CA ALA A 2 22.96 29.21 -0.75
C ALA A 2 23.76 27.98 -1.18
N ASN A 3 25.02 27.94 -0.77
CA ASN A 3 25.98 26.89 -1.09
C ASN A 3 25.61 25.61 -0.32
N LYS A 4 25.18 24.57 -1.04
CA LYS A 4 24.85 23.26 -0.47
C LYS A 4 26.17 22.59 -0.07
N ARG A 5 26.50 22.62 1.22
CA ARG A 5 27.64 21.86 1.78
C ARG A 5 27.37 20.38 1.53
N SER A 6 28.06 19.80 0.54
CA SER A 6 28.18 18.37 0.37
C SER A 6 28.92 17.82 1.58
N ASN A 7 28.21 17.13 2.46
CA ASN A 7 28.81 16.33 3.51
C ASN A 7 29.45 15.12 2.80
N GLU A 8 30.73 15.22 2.44
CA GLU A 8 31.47 14.12 1.85
C GLU A 8 31.54 13.00 2.89
N LEU A 9 30.77 11.94 2.66
CA LEU A 9 30.90 10.69 3.39
C LEU A 9 32.33 10.18 3.14
N LYS A 10 33.18 10.26 4.17
CA LYS A 10 34.53 9.67 4.17
C LYS A 10 34.41 8.16 4.33
N VAL A 11 33.83 7.51 3.33
CA VAL A 11 33.81 6.05 3.21
C VAL A 11 34.66 5.72 2.01
N ASP A 12 35.68 4.89 2.21
CA ASP A 12 36.50 4.38 1.12
C ASP A 12 35.62 3.44 0.27
N LEU A 13 35.30 3.87 -0.96
CA LEU A 13 34.41 3.15 -1.86
C LEU A 13 35.23 2.58 -3.02
N PRO A 14 35.14 1.27 -3.30
CA PRO A 14 35.82 0.70 -4.45
C PRO A 14 35.24 1.24 -5.78
N GLU A 15 36.07 1.26 -6.82
CA GLU A 15 35.69 1.75 -8.17
C GLU A 15 34.64 0.86 -8.87
N ASN A 16 34.40 -0.37 -8.38
CA ASN A 16 33.37 -1.31 -8.85
C ASN A 16 33.44 -1.67 -10.36
N LEU A 17 34.65 -1.75 -10.91
CA LEU A 17 34.90 -2.17 -12.29
C LEU A 17 35.13 -3.69 -12.39
N TYR A 18 34.05 -4.46 -12.40
CA TYR A 18 34.10 -5.92 -12.51
C TYR A 18 34.38 -6.35 -13.96
N LYS A 19 35.50 -7.05 -14.20
CA LYS A 19 35.93 -7.45 -15.56
C LYS A 19 35.68 -8.92 -15.83
N THR A 20 35.68 -9.74 -14.78
CA THR A 20 35.46 -11.17 -14.87
C THR A 20 34.21 -11.59 -14.12
N ARG A 21 33.69 -12.77 -14.48
CA ARG A 21 32.57 -13.38 -13.74
C ARG A 21 32.95 -13.69 -12.30
N ALA A 22 34.22 -13.99 -12.02
CA ALA A 22 34.70 -14.21 -10.66
C ALA A 22 34.63 -12.91 -9.83
N ASP A 23 35.00 -11.78 -10.43
CA ASP A 23 34.91 -10.46 -9.78
C ASP A 23 33.45 -10.12 -9.45
N LEU A 24 32.53 -10.42 -10.37
CA LEU A 24 31.10 -10.18 -10.15
C LEU A 24 30.53 -11.10 -9.05
N THR A 25 30.95 -12.37 -9.01
CA THR A 25 30.54 -13.29 -7.94
C THR A 25 31.04 -12.81 -6.58
N GLN A 26 32.28 -12.35 -6.52
CA GLN A 26 32.86 -11.79 -5.30
C GLN A 26 32.10 -10.53 -4.86
N ALA A 27 31.75 -9.65 -5.80
CA ALA A 27 30.96 -8.45 -5.52
C ALA A 27 29.55 -8.77 -5.02
N ILE A 28 28.90 -9.81 -5.55
CA ILE A 28 27.59 -10.26 -5.06
C ILE A 28 27.70 -10.86 -3.65
N ALA A 29 28.80 -11.56 -3.35
CA ALA A 29 29.07 -12.07 -2.00
C ALA A 29 29.29 -10.93 -1.00
N GLU A 30 30.13 -9.95 -1.36
CA GLU A 30 30.36 -8.73 -0.58
C GLU A 30 29.08 -7.91 -0.38
N LEU A 31 28.26 -7.78 -1.42
CA LEU A 31 26.92 -7.19 -1.32
C LEU A 31 26.06 -7.93 -0.29
N GLY A 32 26.12 -9.27 -0.27
CA GLY A 32 25.44 -10.10 0.73
C GLY A 32 25.91 -9.81 2.15
N GLU A 33 27.23 -9.79 2.39
CA GLU A 33 27.79 -9.51 3.72
C GLU A 33 27.44 -8.10 4.21
N ILE A 34 27.61 -7.09 3.36
CA ILE A 34 27.25 -5.70 3.69
C ILE A 34 25.74 -5.57 3.92
N LYS A 35 24.91 -6.27 3.13
CA LYS A 35 23.46 -6.31 3.31
C LYS A 35 23.11 -6.89 4.69
N ARG A 36 23.74 -7.99 5.11
CA ARG A 36 23.52 -8.61 6.42
C ARG A 36 23.95 -7.72 7.57
N GLU A 37 25.13 -7.09 7.48
CA GLU A 37 25.57 -6.16 8.52
C GLU A 37 24.65 -4.94 8.61
N ARG A 38 24.22 -4.42 7.46
CA ARG A 38 23.21 -3.35 7.41
C ARG A 38 21.89 -3.80 8.00
N ASP A 39 21.43 -5.01 7.70
CA ASP A 39 20.20 -5.57 8.24
C ASP A 39 20.30 -5.81 9.76
N ARG A 40 21.47 -6.18 10.28
CA ARG A 40 21.74 -6.32 11.72
C ARG A 40 21.64 -4.98 12.44
N VAL A 41 22.38 -3.97 11.99
CA VAL A 41 22.31 -2.61 12.57
C VAL A 41 20.90 -2.06 12.44
N LYS A 42 20.24 -2.29 11.30
CA LYS A 42 18.84 -1.90 11.10
C LYS A 42 17.92 -2.61 12.10
N SER A 43 18.09 -3.91 12.34
CA SER A 43 17.30 -4.64 13.32
C SER A 43 17.46 -4.07 14.73
N GLU A 44 18.69 -3.77 15.15
CA GLU A 44 18.95 -3.17 16.47
C GLU A 44 18.28 -1.80 16.61
N VAL A 45 18.28 -1.00 15.55
CA VAL A 45 17.60 0.30 15.52
C VAL A 45 16.08 0.13 15.45
N ASP A 46 15.56 -0.81 14.66
CA ASP A 46 14.13 -1.11 14.54
C ASP A 46 13.58 -1.57 15.90
N ASP A 47 14.35 -2.34 16.68
CA ASP A 47 14.01 -2.71 18.06
C ASP A 47 13.92 -1.48 18.97
N GLN A 48 14.88 -0.55 18.88
CA GLN A 48 14.83 0.72 19.63
C GLN A 48 13.66 1.60 19.19
N ILE A 49 13.38 1.69 17.89
CA ILE A 49 12.21 2.40 17.35
C ILE A 49 10.93 1.77 17.88
N SER A 50 10.85 0.44 17.93
CA SER A 50 9.69 -0.29 18.47
C SER A 50 9.47 0.05 19.94
N GLN A 51 10.54 0.07 20.75
CA GLN A 51 10.48 0.48 22.16
C GLN A 51 10.02 1.94 22.31
N LEU A 52 10.62 2.87 21.57
CA LEU A 52 10.24 4.29 21.60
C LEU A 52 8.81 4.50 21.10
N THR A 53 8.39 3.78 20.07
CA THR A 53 7.02 3.85 19.54
C THR A 53 6.03 3.33 20.55
N THR A 54 6.35 2.25 21.28
CA THR A 54 5.50 1.71 22.34
C THR A 54 5.39 2.69 23.51
N GLN A 55 6.50 3.33 23.90
CA GLN A 55 6.49 4.39 24.93
C GLN A 55 5.64 5.58 24.50
N LEU A 56 5.86 6.09 23.28
CA LEU A 56 5.05 7.17 22.70
C LEU A 56 3.58 6.80 22.62
N GLN A 57 3.23 5.59 22.17
CA GLN A 57 1.85 5.12 22.15
C GLN A 57 1.26 5.07 23.55
N THR A 58 2.02 4.64 24.56
CA THR A 58 1.57 4.60 25.95
C THR A 58 1.25 6.00 26.47
N ASP A 59 2.08 7.00 26.14
CA ASP A 59 1.89 8.38 26.57
C ASP A 59 0.78 9.11 25.78
N LEU A 60 0.66 8.81 24.48
CA LEU A 60 -0.30 9.45 23.59
C LEU A 60 -1.71 8.86 23.72
N THR A 61 -1.85 7.55 23.97
CA THR A 61 -3.17 6.88 24.04
C THR A 61 -4.13 7.60 25.01
N PRO A 62 -3.74 8.00 26.23
CA PRO A 62 -4.62 8.76 27.13
C PRO A 62 -5.00 10.15 26.59
N LEU A 63 -4.09 10.82 25.87
CA LEU A 63 -4.35 12.13 25.27
C LEU A 63 -5.31 11.98 24.08
N ASP A 64 -5.10 10.97 23.24
CA ASP A 64 -5.98 10.66 22.11
C ASP A 64 -7.40 10.32 22.59
N VAL A 65 -7.54 9.52 23.66
CA VAL A 65 -8.85 9.22 24.25
C VAL A 65 -9.53 10.50 24.76
N LYS A 66 -8.80 11.40 25.43
CA LYS A 66 -9.34 12.70 25.87
C LYS A 66 -9.77 13.56 24.69
N ILE A 67 -8.96 13.63 23.63
CA ILE A 67 -9.28 14.37 22.40
C ILE A 67 -10.53 13.79 21.74
N GLN A 68 -10.60 12.47 21.56
CA GLN A 68 -11.76 11.81 20.95
C GLN A 68 -13.05 12.04 21.76
N HIS A 69 -12.95 12.02 23.09
CA HIS A 69 -14.09 12.30 23.96
C HIS A 69 -14.60 13.74 23.75
N ILE A 70 -13.70 14.73 23.76
CA ILE A 70 -14.04 16.14 23.52
C ILE A 70 -14.62 16.34 22.11
N VAL A 71 -13.97 15.77 21.08
CA VAL A 71 -14.43 15.84 19.69
C VAL A 71 -15.82 15.23 19.53
N SER A 72 -16.10 14.12 20.22
CA SER A 72 -17.42 13.48 20.20
C SER A 72 -18.49 14.39 20.81
N GLY A 73 -18.18 15.07 21.91
CA GLY A 73 -19.06 16.07 22.51
C GLY A 73 -19.33 17.26 21.58
N ILE A 74 -18.28 17.79 20.94
CA ILE A 74 -18.41 18.88 19.95
C ILE A 74 -19.29 18.43 18.78
N LYS A 75 -19.07 17.20 18.28
CA LYS A 75 -19.86 16.66 17.16
C LYS A 75 -21.33 16.50 17.53
N LEU A 76 -21.63 15.96 18.72
CA LEU A 76 -23.01 15.80 19.19
C LEU A 76 -23.74 17.15 19.20
N TYR A 77 -23.08 18.17 19.75
CA TYR A 77 -23.64 19.53 19.79
C TYR A 77 -23.84 20.11 18.39
N VAL A 78 -22.87 19.93 17.48
CA VAL A 78 -22.95 20.40 16.09
C VAL A 78 -24.05 19.69 15.29
N ASP A 79 -24.29 18.40 15.57
CA ASP A 79 -25.35 17.64 14.91
C ASP A 79 -26.75 18.09 15.40
N GLU A 80 -26.90 18.45 16.67
CA GLU A 80 -28.15 18.98 17.26
C GLU A 80 -28.46 20.43 16.84
N HIS A 81 -27.43 21.29 16.73
CA HIS A 81 -27.56 22.73 16.46
C HIS A 81 -27.08 23.10 15.06
N LYS A 82 -27.17 22.17 14.12
CA LYS A 82 -26.58 22.29 12.79
C LYS A 82 -27.12 23.49 12.01
N ASP A 83 -28.43 23.73 12.09
CA ASP A 83 -29.09 24.83 11.38
C ASP A 83 -28.77 26.20 12.00
N GLU A 84 -28.44 26.25 13.29
CA GLU A 84 -28.03 27.47 14.00
C GLU A 84 -26.56 27.81 13.71
N LEU A 85 -25.68 26.80 13.68
CA LEU A 85 -24.24 26.97 13.48
C LEU A 85 -23.86 27.13 11.99
N PHE A 86 -24.65 26.56 11.08
CA PHE A 86 -24.45 26.64 9.63
C PHE A 86 -25.75 27.07 8.93
N PRO A 87 -26.18 28.33 9.12
CA PRO A 87 -27.45 28.83 8.57
C PRO A 87 -27.42 28.92 7.04
N ASP A 88 -26.23 29.00 6.44
CA ASP A 88 -26.06 29.20 5.00
C ASP A 88 -25.60 27.88 4.32
N PRO A 89 -26.41 27.28 3.43
CA PRO A 89 -26.11 25.98 2.82
C PRO A 89 -24.86 25.98 1.92
N GLU A 90 -24.44 27.15 1.44
CA GLU A 90 -23.25 27.36 0.61
C GLU A 90 -21.96 27.56 1.44
N TYR A 91 -22.08 28.12 2.65
CA TYR A 91 -20.95 28.42 3.53
C TYR A 91 -20.96 27.56 4.79
N LYS A 92 -20.43 26.35 4.67
CA LYS A 92 -20.34 25.41 5.82
C LYS A 92 -19.10 25.64 6.70
N THR A 93 -18.86 26.89 7.07
CA THR A 93 -17.78 27.28 7.99
C THR A 93 -18.35 28.15 9.11
N CYS A 94 -18.17 27.74 10.37
CA CYS A 94 -18.54 28.50 11.55
C CYS A 94 -17.25 28.97 12.26
N LYS A 95 -17.07 30.27 12.42
CA LYS A 95 -15.90 30.85 13.11
C LYS A 95 -16.25 31.09 14.57
N LEU A 96 -15.41 30.59 15.47
CA LEU A 96 -15.48 30.77 16.91
C LEU A 96 -14.29 31.62 17.39
N PRO A 97 -14.36 32.26 18.57
CA PRO A 97 -13.24 33.04 19.11
C PRO A 97 -11.94 32.23 19.28
N THR A 98 -12.06 30.92 19.51
CA THR A 98 -10.95 30.00 19.77
C THR A 98 -10.62 29.06 18.61
N GLY A 99 -11.34 29.14 17.48
CA GLY A 99 -11.13 28.23 16.36
C GLY A 99 -12.21 28.31 15.29
N GLU A 100 -12.27 27.33 14.40
CA GLU A 100 -13.26 27.27 13.32
C GLU A 100 -13.75 25.83 13.10
N LEU A 101 -15.03 25.68 12.79
CA LEU A 101 -15.66 24.42 12.42
C LEU A 101 -15.97 24.45 10.92
N LYS A 102 -15.51 23.44 10.17
CA LYS A 102 -15.67 23.35 8.72
C LYS A 102 -16.30 22.02 8.34
N LEU A 103 -17.40 22.04 7.60
CA LEU A 103 -17.94 20.83 6.96
C LEU A 103 -17.46 20.79 5.50
N ARG A 104 -16.76 19.72 5.12
CA ARG A 104 -16.27 19.49 3.75
C ARG A 104 -16.90 18.24 3.16
N LYS A 105 -17.17 18.27 1.86
CA LYS A 105 -17.52 17.06 1.08
C LYS A 105 -16.23 16.42 0.58
N VAL A 106 -16.03 15.14 0.88
CA VAL A 106 -14.92 14.34 0.34
C VAL A 106 -15.45 13.57 -0.89
N PRO A 107 -14.75 13.59 -2.05
CA PRO A 107 -15.19 12.87 -3.25
C PRO A 107 -15.12 11.34 -3.06
N ALA A 108 -15.91 10.60 -3.82
CA ALA A 108 -15.96 9.14 -3.74
C ALA A 108 -14.69 8.49 -4.33
N SER A 109 -14.09 7.55 -3.59
CA SER A 109 -12.96 6.71 -4.02
C SER A 109 -13.38 5.25 -4.04
N VAL A 110 -12.87 4.45 -4.98
CA VAL A 110 -13.28 3.06 -5.18
C VAL A 110 -12.08 2.12 -5.05
N LYS A 111 -11.83 1.62 -3.84
CA LYS A 111 -10.86 0.55 -3.60
C LYS A 111 -11.46 -0.80 -3.99
N THR A 112 -10.82 -1.57 -4.87
CA THR A 112 -11.23 -2.96 -5.12
C THR A 112 -10.09 -3.96 -5.07
N ARG A 113 -10.39 -5.11 -4.46
CA ARG A 113 -9.55 -6.31 -4.47
C ARG A 113 -10.15 -7.24 -5.52
N ALA A 114 -9.47 -7.44 -6.64
CA ALA A 114 -9.96 -8.30 -7.72
C ALA A 114 -10.20 -9.73 -7.21
N SER A 115 -11.44 -10.21 -7.27
CA SER A 115 -11.84 -11.53 -6.75
C SER A 115 -12.74 -12.25 -7.77
N ALA A 116 -12.66 -13.59 -7.83
CA ALA A 116 -13.48 -14.41 -8.75
C ALA A 116 -14.98 -14.11 -8.63
N LYS A 117 -15.46 -13.89 -7.41
CA LYS A 117 -16.85 -13.51 -7.12
C LYS A 117 -17.27 -12.17 -7.73
N LEU A 118 -16.35 -11.22 -7.83
CA LEU A 118 -16.62 -9.93 -8.48
C LEU A 118 -16.86 -10.14 -9.98
N PHE A 119 -16.08 -11.01 -10.63
CA PHE A 119 -16.24 -11.34 -12.04
C PHE A 119 -17.54 -12.08 -12.32
N GLU A 120 -17.88 -13.08 -11.51
CA GLU A 120 -19.16 -13.78 -11.61
C GLU A 120 -20.34 -12.81 -11.49
N LYS A 121 -20.25 -11.85 -10.56
CA LYS A 121 -21.27 -10.81 -10.37
C LYS A 121 -21.37 -9.85 -11.55
N ILE A 122 -20.24 -9.37 -12.09
CA ILE A 122 -20.24 -8.49 -13.26
C ILE A 122 -20.81 -9.22 -14.49
N LEU A 123 -20.44 -10.48 -14.69
CA LEU A 123 -20.90 -11.28 -15.83
C LEU A 123 -22.37 -11.63 -15.74
N SER A 124 -22.89 -11.90 -14.53
CA SER A 124 -24.31 -12.16 -14.32
C SER A 124 -25.16 -10.90 -14.46
N GLU A 125 -24.74 -9.77 -13.88
CA GLU A 125 -25.45 -8.48 -13.97
C GLU A 125 -25.58 -7.99 -15.42
N ASN A 126 -24.62 -8.30 -16.29
CA ASN A 126 -24.66 -7.94 -17.70
C ASN A 126 -25.23 -9.05 -18.62
N GLY A 127 -25.72 -10.17 -18.07
CA GLY A 127 -26.31 -11.28 -18.84
C GLY A 127 -25.32 -12.01 -19.78
N LEU A 128 -24.01 -11.90 -19.51
CA LEU A 128 -22.93 -12.42 -20.37
C LEU A 128 -22.43 -13.79 -19.92
N LEU A 129 -22.80 -14.23 -18.72
CA LEU A 129 -22.35 -15.49 -18.12
C LEU A 129 -22.74 -16.72 -18.98
N GLU A 130 -23.96 -16.77 -19.50
CA GLU A 130 -24.45 -17.88 -20.32
C GLU A 130 -23.73 -17.97 -21.67
N LYS A 131 -23.49 -16.82 -22.31
CA LYS A 131 -22.75 -16.74 -23.58
C LYS A 131 -21.28 -17.17 -23.39
N PHE A 132 -20.67 -16.78 -22.28
CA PHE A 132 -19.30 -17.17 -21.93
C PHE A 132 -19.20 -18.69 -21.69
N ASN A 133 -20.15 -19.28 -20.97
CA ASN A 133 -20.18 -20.72 -20.73
C ASN A 133 -20.42 -21.52 -22.03
N ALA A 134 -21.35 -21.10 -22.88
CA ALA A 134 -21.60 -21.74 -24.17
C ALA A 134 -20.38 -21.70 -25.11
N LEU A 135 -19.66 -20.57 -25.12
CA LEU A 135 -18.43 -20.42 -25.88
C LEU A 135 -17.31 -21.32 -25.32
N THR A 136 -17.19 -21.38 -23.99
CA THR A 136 -16.22 -22.24 -23.29
C THR A 136 -16.45 -23.70 -23.62
N THR A 137 -17.69 -24.19 -23.60
CA THR A 137 -18.03 -25.58 -23.94
C THR A 137 -17.69 -25.93 -25.39
N LYS A 138 -18.02 -25.05 -26.36
CA LYS A 138 -17.71 -25.28 -27.78
C LYS A 138 -16.20 -25.33 -28.05
N LEU A 139 -15.43 -24.46 -27.40
CA LEU A 139 -13.98 -24.38 -27.57
C LEU A 139 -13.23 -25.48 -26.81
N SER A 140 -13.77 -25.91 -25.66
CA SER A 140 -13.23 -27.04 -24.89
C SER A 140 -13.35 -28.36 -25.66
N GLY A 141 -14.40 -28.53 -26.48
CA GLY A 141 -14.52 -29.64 -27.42
C GLY A 141 -13.45 -29.68 -28.52
N CYS A 142 -12.70 -28.59 -28.69
CA CYS A 142 -11.53 -28.49 -29.56
C CYS A 142 -10.22 -28.35 -28.75
N PHE A 143 -10.22 -28.74 -27.46
CA PHE A 143 -9.08 -28.69 -26.54
C PHE A 143 -8.52 -27.28 -26.25
N LEU A 144 -9.33 -26.23 -26.42
CA LEU A 144 -8.94 -24.85 -26.15
C LEU A 144 -9.43 -24.38 -24.76
N ARG A 145 -8.56 -23.73 -23.98
CA ARG A 145 -8.87 -23.18 -22.64
C ARG A 145 -9.04 -21.66 -22.68
N ILE A 146 -10.09 -21.16 -22.02
CA ILE A 146 -10.39 -19.72 -21.89
C ILE A 146 -10.09 -19.25 -20.47
N LYS A 147 -9.38 -18.12 -20.31
CA LYS A 147 -9.07 -17.48 -19.03
C LYS A 147 -9.64 -16.05 -19.03
N LEU A 148 -10.31 -15.67 -17.95
CA LEU A 148 -10.88 -14.32 -17.80
C LEU A 148 -9.87 -13.42 -17.08
N GLU A 149 -9.42 -12.37 -17.76
CA GLU A 149 -8.51 -11.38 -17.20
C GLU A 149 -9.05 -9.98 -17.47
N LEU A 150 -8.76 -9.04 -16.56
CA LEU A 150 -9.09 -7.64 -16.78
C LEU A 150 -8.15 -7.10 -17.86
N ASN A 151 -8.73 -6.61 -18.94
CA ASN A 151 -7.98 -5.88 -19.95
C ASN A 151 -7.63 -4.49 -19.39
N LYS A 152 -6.44 -4.39 -18.79
CA LYS A 152 -5.93 -3.15 -18.18
C LYS A 152 -5.79 -2.03 -19.21
N ASP A 153 -5.47 -2.34 -20.46
CA ASP A 153 -5.29 -1.36 -21.54
C ASP A 153 -6.62 -0.72 -21.94
N GLN A 154 -7.70 -1.50 -21.96
CA GLN A 154 -9.06 -0.97 -22.17
C GLN A 154 -9.57 -0.18 -20.96
N ILE A 155 -9.18 -0.56 -19.74
CA ILE A 155 -9.50 0.21 -18.54
C ILE A 155 -8.73 1.54 -18.54
N LEU A 156 -7.49 1.56 -19.04
CA LEU A 156 -6.68 2.75 -19.24
C LEU A 156 -7.24 3.66 -20.33
N SER A 157 -7.80 3.10 -21.40
CA SER A 157 -8.37 3.88 -22.51
C SER A 157 -9.76 4.45 -22.22
N GLU A 158 -10.60 3.76 -21.43
CA GLU A 158 -11.93 4.23 -21.00
C GLU A 158 -12.15 4.14 -19.47
N PRO A 159 -11.39 4.92 -18.67
CA PRO A 159 -11.36 4.78 -17.21
C PRO A 159 -12.74 5.06 -16.56
N LEU A 160 -13.55 5.95 -17.13
CA LEU A 160 -14.87 6.34 -16.61
C LEU A 160 -15.92 5.23 -16.74
N ARG A 161 -15.86 4.45 -17.83
CA ARG A 161 -16.78 3.32 -18.06
C ARG A 161 -16.38 2.13 -17.19
N ALA A 162 -15.08 1.86 -17.08
CA ALA A 162 -14.55 0.81 -16.21
C ALA A 162 -14.86 1.07 -14.73
N MET A 163 -14.81 2.32 -14.26
CA MET A 163 -15.22 2.66 -12.89
C MET A 163 -16.72 2.46 -12.65
N LYS A 164 -17.59 2.84 -13.62
CA LYS A 164 -19.06 2.77 -13.48
C LYS A 164 -19.61 1.35 -13.50
N GLN A 165 -18.99 0.47 -14.28
CA GLN A 165 -19.45 -0.92 -14.41
C GLN A 165 -18.69 -1.89 -13.49
N ILE A 166 -17.40 -1.66 -13.21
CA ILE A 166 -16.50 -2.71 -12.69
C ILE A 166 -15.67 -2.28 -11.47
N LYS A 167 -15.64 -0.99 -11.11
CA LYS A 167 -14.97 -0.46 -9.90
C LYS A 167 -13.46 -0.85 -9.82
N ILE A 168 -12.53 -0.18 -10.52
CA ILE A 168 -11.07 -0.50 -10.55
C ILE A 168 -10.17 0.75 -10.39
N GLU A 169 -8.96 0.60 -9.80
CA GLU A 169 -7.87 1.61 -9.66
C GLU A 169 -6.63 1.28 -10.54
N LEU A 170 -5.83 2.29 -10.98
CA LEU A 170 -4.80 2.16 -12.03
C LEU A 170 -3.41 2.77 -11.67
N ASN A 171 -2.32 2.24 -12.26
CA ASN A 171 -0.91 2.59 -11.97
C ASN A 171 0.00 2.51 -13.24
N GLU A 172 1.13 3.22 -13.31
CA GLU A 172 1.97 3.46 -14.53
C GLU A 172 3.19 2.50 -14.73
N GLU A 173 3.82 2.46 -15.92
CA GLU A 173 4.81 1.44 -16.40
C GLU A 173 6.31 1.79 -16.16
N SER A 174 7.17 0.80 -15.78
CA SER A 174 8.64 0.96 -15.59
C SER A 174 9.44 -0.37 -15.57
N GLU A 175 10.70 -0.39 -16.06
CA GLU A 175 11.63 -1.55 -16.01
C GLU A 175 12.53 -1.57 -14.75
N ARG A 176 12.84 -2.77 -14.21
CA ARG A 176 13.62 -2.95 -12.95
C ARG A 176 14.55 -4.18 -12.95
N LEU A 177 15.81 -3.98 -12.54
CA LEU A 177 16.81 -5.03 -12.29
C LEU A 177 16.75 -5.48 -10.81
N TYR A 178 16.84 -6.79 -10.55
CA TYR A 178 16.84 -7.37 -9.20
C TYR A 178 18.11 -8.23 -8.97
N ILE A 179 18.78 -8.04 -7.83
CA ILE A 179 19.99 -8.77 -7.44
C ILE A 179 19.76 -9.36 -6.04
N THR A 180 19.89 -10.68 -5.89
CA THR A 180 19.68 -11.40 -4.62
C THR A 180 20.92 -12.22 -4.26
N PRO A 181 21.67 -11.82 -3.21
CA PRO A 181 22.78 -12.62 -2.67
C PRO A 181 22.30 -13.93 -2.04
N SER A 182 23.15 -14.96 -1.98
CA SER A 182 22.82 -16.25 -1.36
C SER A 182 22.70 -16.16 0.17
N GLU A 183 21.62 -16.67 0.74
CA GLU A 183 21.38 -16.78 2.19
C GLU A 183 21.53 -18.25 2.61
N ILE A 184 22.13 -18.52 3.78
CA ILE A 184 22.25 -19.86 4.33
C ILE A 184 20.97 -20.13 5.11
N ASP A 185 20.06 -20.91 4.53
CA ASP A 185 18.88 -21.42 5.22
C ASP A 185 19.32 -22.55 6.16
N ALA A 186 19.45 -22.26 7.45
CA ALA A 186 19.66 -23.30 8.46
C ALA A 186 18.33 -24.05 8.65
N GLU A 187 18.21 -25.26 8.11
CA GLU A 187 17.13 -26.19 8.44
C GLU A 187 17.29 -26.61 9.91
N ILE A 188 16.39 -26.15 10.77
CA ILE A 188 16.35 -26.54 12.19
C ILE A 188 15.33 -27.69 12.33
N GLU A 189 15.82 -28.90 12.59
CA GLU A 189 14.99 -30.06 12.92
C GLU A 189 14.53 -29.96 14.39
N ALA A 190 13.22 -29.96 14.62
CA ALA A 190 12.65 -29.96 15.95
C ALA A 190 12.76 -31.35 16.58
N VAL A 191 13.84 -31.63 17.31
CA VAL A 191 13.90 -32.80 18.19
C VAL A 191 13.06 -32.50 19.44
N GLY A 192 11.85 -33.07 19.48
CA GLY A 192 10.99 -32.99 20.65
C GLY A 192 11.48 -33.95 21.72
N ASP A 193 12.08 -33.41 22.78
CA ASP A 193 12.28 -34.14 24.04
C ASP A 193 11.65 -33.34 25.19
N ALA A 194 10.52 -33.85 25.66
CA ALA A 194 9.95 -33.50 26.96
C ALA A 194 9.21 -34.74 27.48
N ALA A 195 9.92 -35.54 28.30
CA ALA A 195 9.34 -36.46 29.26
C ALA A 195 9.84 -36.05 30.66
#